data_AF-A0A2V3PLR8-F1
#
_entry.id   AF-A0A2V3PLR8-F1
#
_cell.length_a   1.000
_cell.length_b   1.000
_cell.length_c   1.000
_cell.angle_alpha   90.00
_cell.angle_beta   90.00
_cell.angle_gamma   90.00
#
_symmetry.space_group_name_H-M   'P 1'
#
loop_
_entity.id
_entity.type
_entity.pdbx_description
1 polymer ?
#
loop_
_entity_poly.entity_id
_entity_poly.type
_entity_poly.pdbx_seq_one_letter_code
_entity_poly.pdbx_strand_id
1 'polypeptide(L)' 'MDLHDPAKRIGLIVDEWGAWYNVEKNTNPGFLFQQNTLRDAILAGVVLNIFHKHADRVKMANIAQLVNVL' A
#
# COMPACT_ATOMS: atom_id res chain seq x y z
N MET A 1 -17.78 5.76 7.01
CA MET A 1 -18.57 4.50 6.97
C MET A 1 -19.41 4.29 8.22
N ASP A 2 -19.02 4.82 9.38
CA ASP A 2 -19.71 4.51 10.64
C ASP A 2 -21.16 5.01 10.71
N LEU A 3 -21.53 6.04 9.92
CA LEU A 3 -22.92 6.47 9.77
C LEU A 3 -23.79 5.48 8.98
N HIS A 4 -23.24 4.86 7.94
CA HIS A 4 -24.00 4.04 6.97
C HIS A 4 -23.83 2.53 7.17
N ASP A 5 -22.76 2.11 7.85
CA ASP A 5 -22.49 0.73 8.25
C ASP A 5 -21.83 0.71 9.64
N PRO A 6 -22.57 1.10 10.71
CA PRO A 6 -22.04 1.16 12.08
C PRO A 6 -21.58 -0.20 12.61
N ALA A 7 -22.19 -1.29 12.13
CA ALA A 7 -21.84 -2.66 12.49
C ALA A 7 -20.59 -3.21 11.77
N LYS A 8 -19.99 -2.41 10.89
CA LYS A 8 -18.76 -2.74 10.15
C LYS A 8 -18.86 -4.02 9.32
N ARG A 9 -20.04 -4.30 8.74
CA ARG A 9 -20.26 -5.49 7.89
C ARG A 9 -19.49 -5.42 6.58
N ILE A 10 -19.28 -4.21 6.04
CA ILE A 10 -18.53 -3.99 4.81
C ILE A 10 -17.08 -3.69 5.17
N GLY A 11 -16.18 -4.57 4.74
CA GLY A 11 -14.74 -4.38 4.89
C GLY A 11 -14.21 -3.26 4.00
N LEU A 12 -13.24 -2.51 4.50
CA LEU A 12 -12.40 -1.64 3.68
C LEU A 12 -11.25 -2.47 3.11
N ILE A 13 -11.06 -2.40 1.80
CA ILE A 13 -9.94 -3.01 1.08
C ILE A 13 -9.04 -1.87 0.59
N VAL A 14 -7.78 -1.89 0.99
CA VAL A 14 -6.75 -0.94 0.52
C VAL A 14 -5.88 -1.66 -0.51
N ASP A 15 -6.44 -1.88 -1.69
CA ASP A 15 -5.88 -2.73 -2.75
C ASP A 15 -4.73 -2.10 -3.54
N GLU A 16 -4.45 -0.81 -3.35
CA GLU A 16 -3.23 -0.17 -3.82
C GLU A 16 -2.67 0.77 -2.75
N TRP A 17 -1.45 0.50 -2.31
CA TRP A 17 -0.65 1.37 -1.45
C TRP A 17 0.84 1.11 -1.68
N GLY A 18 1.70 2.03 -1.27
CA GLY A 18 3.14 1.92 -1.46
C GLY A 18 3.77 3.28 -1.74
N ALA A 19 5.08 3.30 -1.96
CA ALA A 19 5.76 4.49 -2.42
C ALA A 19 5.85 4.54 -3.94
N TRP A 20 5.68 5.74 -4.50
CA TRP A 20 5.85 5.99 -5.91
C TRP A 20 6.86 7.13 -6.10
N TYR A 21 8.00 6.81 -6.70
CA TYR A 21 9.10 7.72 -6.95
C TYR A 21 9.30 7.97 -8.46
N ASN A 22 10.32 8.77 -8.79
CA ASN A 22 10.84 8.79 -10.15
C ASN A 22 11.44 7.42 -10.49
N VAL A 23 11.26 7.00 -11.74
CA VAL A 23 11.88 5.76 -12.24
C VAL A 23 13.41 5.83 -12.21
N GLU A 24 14.06 4.68 -12.14
CA GLU A 24 15.52 4.62 -12.24
C GLU A 24 16.02 5.23 -13.54
N LYS A 25 17.19 5.87 -13.47
CA LYS A 25 17.81 6.53 -14.61
C LYS A 25 18.02 5.51 -15.75
N ASN A 26 17.71 5.93 -16.98
CA ASN A 26 17.83 5.12 -18.20
C ASN A 26 16.85 3.93 -18.28
N THR A 27 15.74 3.96 -17.54
CA THR A 27 14.63 2.99 -17.68
C THR A 27 13.43 3.60 -18.42
N ASN A 28 12.52 2.76 -18.92
CA ASN A 28 11.29 3.23 -19.58
C ASN A 28 10.30 3.75 -18.51
N PRO A 29 9.82 5.01 -18.59
CA PRO A 29 8.88 5.57 -17.62
C PRO A 29 7.59 4.78 -17.46
N GLY A 30 7.11 4.11 -18.51
CA GLY A 30 5.91 3.29 -18.45
C GLY A 30 6.08 1.96 -17.70
N PHE A 31 7.30 1.56 -17.36
CA PHE A 31 7.58 0.33 -16.60
C PHE A 31 7.58 0.55 -15.09
N LEU A 32 7.66 1.80 -14.62
CA LEU A 32 7.63 2.16 -13.20
C LEU A 32 8.67 1.43 -12.33
N PHE A 33 9.84 1.14 -12.91
CA PHE A 33 10.93 0.51 -12.17
C PHE A 33 11.67 1.55 -11.30
N GLN A 34 11.78 1.28 -10.00
CA GLN A 34 12.45 2.13 -9.01
C GLN A 34 13.21 1.25 -7.99
N GLN A 35 14.27 1.77 -7.37
CA GLN A 35 15.00 1.03 -6.33
C GLN A 35 14.24 0.96 -5.01
N ASN A 36 14.45 -0.11 -4.24
CA ASN A 36 13.92 -0.30 -2.89
C ASN A 36 15.03 -0.18 -1.83
N THR A 37 14.74 0.48 -0.71
CA THR A 37 15.72 0.82 0.33
C THR A 37 15.16 0.60 1.75
N LEU A 38 15.99 0.85 2.78
CA LEU A 38 15.52 0.82 4.19
C LEU A 38 14.34 1.77 4.45
N ARG A 39 14.22 2.87 3.70
CA ARG A 39 13.08 3.78 3.79
C ARG A 39 11.77 3.05 3.46
N ASP A 40 11.78 2.22 2.43
CA ASP A 40 10.61 1.50 1.94
C ASP A 40 10.23 0.35 2.89
N ALA A 41 11.22 -0.28 3.53
CA ALA A 41 10.98 -1.24 4.60
C ALA A 41 10.29 -0.59 5.82
N ILE A 42 10.74 0.59 6.24
CA ILE A 42 10.10 1.35 7.34
C ILE A 42 8.69 1.77 6.94
N LEU A 43 8.50 2.27 5.72
CA LEU A 43 7.20 2.63 5.18
C LEU A 43 6.23 1.44 5.26
N ALA A 44 6.64 0.27 4.76
CA ALA A 44 5.83 -0.94 4.82
C ALA A 44 5.49 -1.32 6.28
N GLY A 45 6.48 -1.32 7.17
CA GLY A 45 6.26 -1.62 8.59
C GLY A 45 5.26 -0.67 9.28
N VAL A 46 5.38 0.63 9.03
CA VAL A 46 4.46 1.64 9.61
C VAL A 46 3.05 1.48 9.05
N VAL A 47 2.91 1.31 7.73
CA VAL A 47 1.59 1.17 7.09
C VAL A 47 0.89 -0.12 7.53
N LEU A 48 1.61 -1.24 7.61
CA LEU A 48 1.05 -2.49 8.14
C LEU A 48 0.60 -2.34 9.60
N ASN A 49 1.36 -1.62 10.44
CA ASN A 49 0.94 -1.30 11.81
C ASN A 49 -0.34 -0.46 11.85
N ILE A 50 -0.53 0.47 10.92
CA ILE A 50 -1.76 1.24 10.78
C ILE A 50 -2.93 0.31 10.39
N PHE A 51 -2.73 -0.60 9.43
CA PHE A 51 -3.77 -1.57 9.07
C PHE A 51 -4.15 -2.48 10.24
N HIS A 52 -3.18 -2.96 11.02
CA HIS A 52 -3.45 -3.71 12.24
C HIS A 52 -4.27 -2.90 13.26
N LYS A 53 -3.97 -1.61 13.43
CA LYS A 53 -4.72 -0.72 14.32
C LYS A 53 -6.18 -0.51 13.86
N HIS A 54 -6.44 -0.62 12.56
CA HIS A 54 -7.76 -0.47 11.95
C HIS A 54 -8.37 -1.80 11.46
N ALA A 55 -7.90 -2.94 12.00
CA ALA A 55 -8.32 -4.28 11.56
C ALA A 55 -9.81 -4.57 11.83
N ASP A 56 -10.47 -3.76 12.64
CA ASP A 56 -11.93 -3.79 12.81
C ASP A 56 -12.67 -3.47 11.50
N ARG A 57 -12.08 -2.65 10.63
CA ARG A 57 -12.64 -2.24 9.33
C ARG A 57 -11.79 -2.66 8.13
N VAL A 58 -10.47 -2.51 8.18
CA VAL A 58 -9.56 -2.88 7.08
C VAL A 58 -9.42 -4.40 7.06
N LYS A 59 -9.90 -5.06 5.99
CA LYS A 59 -9.94 -6.53 5.88
C LYS A 59 -8.98 -7.11 4.86
N MET A 60 -8.45 -6.28 3.97
CA MET A 60 -7.48 -6.68 2.96
C MET A 60 -6.67 -5.45 2.54
N ALA A 61 -5.40 -5.68 2.20
CA ALA A 61 -4.56 -4.67 1.56
C ALA A 61 -3.59 -5.34 0.59
N ASN A 62 -3.26 -4.65 -0.50
CA ASN A 62 -2.34 -5.14 -1.52
C ASN A 62 -1.35 -4.02 -1.84
N ILE A 63 -0.05 -4.29 -1.63
CA ILE A 63 1.00 -3.33 -1.97
C ILE A 63 1.18 -3.32 -3.48
N ALA A 64 1.35 -2.13 -4.04
CA ALA A 64 1.61 -1.93 -5.44
C ALA A 64 3.14 -1.83 -5.63
N GLN A 65 3.81 -2.72 -6.38
CA GLN A 65 3.35 -4.01 -6.92
C GLN A 65 4.34 -5.13 -6.56
N LEU A 66 4.08 -6.36 -7.05
CA LEU A 66 4.78 -7.56 -6.61
C LEU A 66 6.21 -7.68 -7.17
N VAL A 67 6.40 -7.38 -8.46
CA VAL A 67 7.67 -7.62 -9.16
C VAL A 67 7.96 -6.50 -10.16
N ASN A 68 9.13 -5.87 -10.04
CA ASN A 68 9.72 -4.91 -10.98
C ASN A 68 8.89 -3.65 -11.32
N VAL A 69 7.74 -3.48 -10.69
CA VAL A 69 6.82 -2.36 -10.88
C VAL A 69 6.52 -1.84 -9.49
N LEU A 70 6.76 -0.54 -9.28
CA LEU A 70 6.73 0.14 -7.99
C LEU A 70 7.67 -0.48 -6.95
#